data_AF-A0A4T0VIZ2-F1
#
_entry.id   AF-A0A4T0VIZ2-F1
#
_cell.length_a   1.000
_cell.length_b   1.000
_cell.length_c   1.000
_cell.angle_alpha   90.00
_cell.angle_beta   90.00
_cell.angle_gamma   90.00
#
_symmetry.space_group_name_H-M   'P 1'
#
loop_
_entity.id
_entity.type
_entity.pdbx_description
1 polymer ?
#
loop_
_entity_poly.entity_id
_entity_poly.type
_entity_poly.pdbx_seq_one_letter_code
_entity_poly.pdbx_strand_id
1 'polypeptide(L)'
;MVTLTLLVTVALATTSYGFTWNTCRNAPPCEQNSVIMSSQPYTSGQVNFIYDSSNGYWYAHKETGIFVSPGGYFQYAHGKKYLDVFSKNPDYAGSSWIANSGSACCLPDEVGTGIKDLRAFSG
;
A
#
# COMPACT_ATOMS: atom_id res chain seq x y z
N MET A 1 -40.55 17.01 -38.60
CA MET A 1 -39.97 15.83 -37.94
C MET A 1 -38.80 16.32 -37.10
N VAL A 2 -38.92 16.30 -35.77
CA VAL A 2 -37.86 16.79 -34.86
C VAL A 2 -37.17 15.56 -34.28
N THR A 3 -35.92 15.36 -34.68
CA THR A 3 -35.09 14.23 -34.25
C THR A 3 -34.55 14.52 -32.85
N LEU A 4 -35.00 13.76 -31.85
CA LEU A 4 -34.60 13.91 -30.46
C LEU A 4 -33.30 13.12 -30.22
N THR A 5 -32.18 13.82 -30.03
CA THR A 5 -30.88 13.19 -29.76
C THR A 5 -30.78 12.85 -28.27
N LEU A 6 -30.88 11.57 -27.94
CA LEU A 6 -30.76 11.05 -26.57
C LEU A 6 -29.27 10.97 -26.18
N LEU A 7 -28.81 11.90 -25.34
CA LEU A 7 -27.48 11.83 -24.71
C LEU A 7 -27.51 10.82 -23.56
N VAL A 8 -26.99 9.62 -23.80
CA VAL A 8 -26.71 8.63 -22.76
C VAL A 8 -25.42 9.03 -22.06
N THR A 9 -25.53 9.55 -20.83
CA THR A 9 -24.37 9.84 -19.97
C THR A 9 -23.91 8.52 -19.35
N VAL A 10 -22.77 8.01 -19.78
CA VAL A 10 -22.12 6.84 -19.16
C VAL A 10 -21.44 7.34 -17.88
N ALA A 11 -22.07 7.11 -16.73
CA ALA A 11 -21.41 7.33 -15.44
C ALA A 11 -20.32 6.27 -15.26
N LEU A 12 -19.05 6.69 -15.28
CA LEU A 12 -17.96 5.84 -14.81
C LEU A 12 -18.17 5.60 -13.31
N ALA A 13 -18.55 4.39 -12.93
CA ALA A 13 -18.54 3.98 -11.53
C ALA A 13 -17.08 3.94 -11.08
N THR A 14 -16.62 4.98 -10.40
CA THR A 14 -15.42 4.91 -9.60
C THR A 14 -15.74 3.99 -8.44
N THR A 15 -15.23 2.77 -8.46
CA THR A 15 -15.23 1.92 -7.26
C THR A 15 -14.34 2.61 -6.23
N SER A 16 -14.92 3.48 -5.42
CA SER A 16 -14.28 3.95 -4.21
C SER A 16 -14.21 2.76 -3.27
N TYR A 17 -13.06 2.11 -3.23
CA TYR A 17 -12.77 1.18 -2.15
C TYR A 17 -12.72 2.02 -0.88
N GLY A 18 -13.71 1.80 0.01
CA GLY A 18 -13.71 2.44 1.32
C GLY A 18 -12.62 1.82 2.16
N PHE A 19 -11.51 2.53 2.35
CA PHE A 19 -10.44 2.12 3.25
C PHE A 19 -10.75 2.53 4.68
N THR A 20 -10.34 1.70 5.65
CA THR A 20 -10.49 2.00 7.07
C THR A 20 -9.12 2.17 7.75
N TRP A 21 -9.05 3.04 8.77
CA TRP A 21 -7.83 3.33 9.53
C TRP A 21 -8.12 3.25 11.03
N ASN A 22 -8.61 2.10 11.49
CA ASN A 22 -8.91 1.91 12.90
C ASN A 22 -7.74 1.34 13.68
N THR A 23 -6.88 0.54 13.04
CA THR A 23 -5.81 -0.22 13.70
C THR A 23 -4.55 0.63 13.91
N CYS A 24 -4.13 1.39 12.88
CA CYS A 24 -3.02 2.33 12.99
C CYS A 24 -3.52 3.77 13.15
N ARG A 25 -3.13 4.42 14.25
CA ARG A 25 -3.54 5.81 14.57
C ARG A 25 -2.37 6.69 15.06
N ASN A 26 -1.16 6.16 15.10
CA ASN A 26 0.04 6.82 15.60
C ASN A 26 0.79 7.63 14.51
N ALA A 27 0.26 7.67 13.29
CA ALA A 27 0.83 8.39 12.15
C ALA A 27 -0.30 8.88 11.21
N PRO A 28 -0.04 9.85 10.31
CA PRO A 28 -0.98 10.20 9.25
C PRO A 28 -1.22 9.02 8.29
N PRO A 29 -2.35 8.96 7.57
CA PRO A 29 -2.59 7.94 6.54
C PRO A 29 -1.50 7.95 5.46
N CYS A 30 -1.09 6.77 5.00
CA CYS A 30 -0.29 6.64 3.79
C CYS A 30 -1.14 7.02 2.57
N GLU A 31 -0.54 7.66 1.57
CA GLU A 31 -1.22 7.89 0.30
C GLU A 31 -1.03 6.71 -0.63
N GLN A 32 -2.10 6.31 -1.30
CA GLN A 32 -2.02 5.31 -2.36
C GLN A 32 -1.41 5.96 -3.61
N ASN A 33 -0.29 5.41 -4.06
CA ASN A 33 0.38 5.86 -5.29
C ASN A 33 -0.23 5.19 -6.52
N SER A 34 -0.40 3.87 -6.45
CA SER A 34 -0.87 3.07 -7.57
C SER A 34 -1.41 1.72 -7.11
N VAL A 35 -2.19 1.08 -7.98
CA VAL A 35 -2.45 -0.36 -7.90
C VAL A 35 -1.34 -1.06 -8.66
N ILE A 36 -0.75 -2.10 -8.10
CA ILE A 36 0.30 -2.89 -8.75
C ILE A 36 -0.22 -4.28 -9.07
N MET A 37 0.07 -4.76 -10.28
CA MET A 37 -0.17 -6.16 -10.61
C MET A 37 0.86 -7.01 -9.84
N SER A 38 0.39 -8.13 -9.27
CA SER A 38 1.18 -9.03 -8.40
C SER A 38 2.44 -9.65 -9.03
N SER A 39 2.73 -9.35 -10.30
CA SER A 39 3.80 -9.95 -11.11
C SER A 39 4.98 -9.01 -11.43
N GLN A 40 5.07 -7.81 -10.82
CA GLN A 40 6.21 -6.93 -11.08
C GLN A 40 7.53 -7.58 -10.62
N PRO A 41 8.54 -7.72 -11.50
CA PRO A 41 9.83 -8.32 -11.15
C PRO A 41 10.64 -7.41 -10.22
N TYR A 42 11.50 -8.01 -9.40
CA TYR A 42 12.42 -7.27 -8.54
C TYR A 42 13.34 -6.37 -9.35
N THR A 43 13.36 -5.08 -9.04
CA THR A 43 14.30 -4.13 -9.62
C THR A 43 15.44 -3.81 -8.65
N SER A 44 16.60 -3.45 -9.19
CA SER A 44 17.74 -3.02 -8.39
C SER A 44 17.35 -1.83 -7.52
N GLY A 45 17.61 -1.92 -6.21
CA GLY A 45 17.24 -0.88 -5.24
C GLY A 45 15.96 -1.15 -4.45
N GLN A 46 15.27 -2.27 -4.70
CA GLN A 46 14.20 -2.76 -3.82
C GLN A 46 14.76 -3.52 -2.62
N VAL A 47 14.11 -3.37 -1.47
CA VAL A 47 14.33 -4.21 -0.29
C VAL A 47 13.09 -5.02 0.05
N ASN A 48 13.31 -6.30 0.31
CA ASN A 48 12.26 -7.22 0.71
C ASN A 48 12.09 -7.19 2.21
N PHE A 49 10.98 -7.70 2.70
CA PHE A 49 10.76 -7.83 4.13
C PHE A 49 10.76 -9.29 4.56
N ILE A 50 11.13 -9.52 5.82
CA ILE A 50 10.96 -10.79 6.52
C ILE A 50 9.89 -10.59 7.57
N TYR A 51 8.90 -11.50 7.59
CA TYR A 51 7.90 -11.55 8.64
C TYR A 51 8.46 -12.22 9.89
N ASP A 52 8.38 -11.54 11.02
CA ASP A 52 8.70 -12.08 12.33
C ASP A 52 7.41 -12.53 13.03
N SER A 53 7.20 -13.85 13.11
CA SER A 53 6.01 -14.43 13.72
C SER A 53 5.93 -14.25 15.24
N SER A 54 7.03 -13.87 15.90
CA SER A 54 7.05 -13.68 17.36
C SER A 54 6.35 -12.39 17.81
N ASN A 55 6.34 -11.36 16.96
CA ASN A 55 5.78 -10.04 17.25
C ASN A 55 4.83 -9.53 16.14
N GLY A 56 4.77 -10.22 15.00
CA GLY A 56 3.92 -9.89 13.86
C GLY A 56 4.43 -8.74 12.99
N TYR A 57 5.65 -8.26 13.22
CA TYR A 57 6.24 -7.20 12.40
C TYR A 57 6.82 -7.76 11.10
N TRP A 58 6.89 -6.89 10.11
CA TRP A 58 7.70 -7.08 8.91
C TRP A 58 8.91 -6.19 8.99
N TYR A 59 10.11 -6.75 8.85
CA TYR A 59 11.37 -5.99 8.86
C TYR A 59 12.05 -6.06 7.52
N ALA A 60 12.58 -4.93 7.02
CA ALA A 60 13.34 -4.96 5.79
C ALA A 60 14.59 -5.84 5.94
N HIS A 61 14.78 -6.74 4.99
CA HIS A 61 15.93 -7.61 4.93
C HIS A 61 17.17 -6.79 4.57
N LYS A 62 18.19 -6.83 5.44
CA LYS A 62 19.49 -6.14 5.28
C LYS A 62 19.44 -4.61 5.34
N GLU A 63 18.30 -3.99 5.63
CA GLU A 63 18.20 -2.56 5.89
C GLU A 63 17.52 -2.31 7.24
N THR A 64 18.19 -1.55 8.11
CA THR A 64 17.69 -1.23 9.45
C THR A 64 16.76 -0.03 9.41
N GLY A 65 15.84 0.06 10.38
CA GLY A 65 14.95 1.23 10.50
C GLY A 65 13.80 1.27 9.50
N ILE A 66 13.60 0.21 8.70
CA ILE A 66 12.43 0.03 7.85
C ILE A 66 11.62 -1.14 8.38
N PHE A 67 10.36 -0.90 8.75
CA PHE A 67 9.47 -1.94 9.23
C PHE A 67 8.00 -1.60 9.01
N VAL A 68 7.16 -2.63 8.99
CA VAL A 68 5.70 -2.50 9.06
C VAL A 68 5.20 -3.22 10.30
N SER A 69 4.43 -2.53 11.14
CA SER A 69 3.84 -3.13 12.34
C SER A 69 2.65 -4.05 12.00
N PRO A 70 2.22 -4.94 12.93
CA PRO A 70 1.03 -5.76 12.73
C PRO A 70 -0.24 -4.95 12.44
N GLY A 71 -0.28 -3.70 12.90
CA GLY A 71 -1.40 -2.78 12.70
C GLY A 71 -1.29 -1.90 11.45
N GLY A 72 -0.23 -2.03 10.65
CA GLY A 72 -0.06 -1.25 9.42
C GLY A 72 0.72 0.06 9.57
N TYR A 73 1.42 0.28 10.68
CA TYR A 73 2.35 1.42 10.80
C TYR A 73 3.59 1.15 9.95
N PHE A 74 3.80 1.95 8.90
CA PHE A 74 4.97 1.86 8.03
C PHE A 74 6.02 2.90 8.44
N GLN A 75 7.13 2.39 8.98
CA GLN A 75 8.36 3.15 9.17
C GLN A 75 9.25 2.96 7.94
N TYR A 76 9.68 4.07 7.36
CA TYR A 76 10.64 4.09 6.26
C TYR A 76 11.99 4.64 6.73
N ALA A 77 13.05 4.32 5.99
CA ALA A 77 14.41 4.80 6.18
C ALA A 77 15.18 4.69 4.85
N HIS A 78 16.42 5.18 4.80
CA HIS A 78 17.32 5.03 3.65
C HIS A 78 16.74 5.50 2.30
N GLY A 79 15.83 6.49 2.33
CA GLY A 79 15.17 7.01 1.12
C GLY A 79 14.14 6.05 0.50
N LYS A 80 13.76 4.97 1.20
CA LYS A 80 12.77 3.97 0.75
C LYS A 80 11.34 4.40 1.09
N LYS A 81 10.86 5.50 0.50
CA LYS A 81 9.56 6.10 0.85
C LYS A 81 8.34 5.40 0.23
N TYR A 82 8.57 4.50 -0.73
CA TYR A 82 7.52 3.71 -1.37
C TYR A 82 7.47 2.31 -0.77
N LEU A 83 6.26 1.81 -0.55
CA LEU A 83 5.99 0.47 -0.07
C LEU A 83 4.97 -0.21 -0.98
N ASP A 84 5.43 -1.22 -1.69
CA ASP A 84 4.56 -2.17 -2.38
C ASP A 84 4.07 -3.21 -1.36
N VAL A 85 2.75 -3.34 -1.27
CA VAL A 85 2.05 -4.30 -0.42
C VAL A 85 1.32 -5.29 -1.31
N PHE A 86 1.74 -6.55 -1.25
CA PHE A 86 1.02 -7.65 -1.88
C PHE A 86 0.07 -8.26 -0.83
N SER A 87 -1.23 -8.16 -1.09
CA SER A 87 -2.25 -8.57 -0.12
C SER A 87 -2.60 -10.05 -0.25
N LYS A 88 -3.02 -10.65 0.85
CA LYS A 88 -3.75 -11.93 0.90
C LYS A 88 -5.17 -11.78 0.34
N ASN A 89 -5.72 -10.58 0.38
CA ASN A 89 -7.03 -10.29 -0.21
C ASN A 89 -6.88 -10.09 -1.73
N PRO A 90 -7.56 -10.90 -2.57
CA PRO A 90 -7.48 -10.78 -4.03
C PRO A 90 -8.01 -9.46 -4.57
N ASP A 91 -8.93 -8.78 -3.87
CA ASP A 91 -9.49 -7.48 -4.28
C ASP A 91 -8.41 -6.38 -4.30
N TYR A 92 -7.31 -6.58 -3.55
CA TYR A 92 -6.19 -5.67 -3.41
C TYR A 92 -4.85 -6.39 -3.60
N ALA A 93 -4.80 -7.33 -4.56
CA ALA A 93 -3.68 -8.25 -4.75
C ALA A 93 -2.28 -7.58 -4.76
N GLY A 94 -2.20 -6.33 -5.21
CA GLY A 94 -1.03 -5.49 -5.02
C GLY A 94 -1.38 -4.00 -5.01
N SER A 95 -0.79 -3.25 -4.10
CA SER A 95 -0.92 -1.78 -4.03
C SER A 95 0.40 -1.13 -3.63
N SER A 96 0.66 0.08 -4.14
CA SER A 96 1.85 0.87 -3.80
C SER A 96 1.44 2.08 -2.96
N TRP A 97 2.16 2.31 -1.86
CA TRP A 97 1.86 3.30 -0.84
C TRP A 97 3.06 4.20 -0.59
N ILE A 98 2.81 5.47 -0.28
CA ILE A 98 3.84 6.45 -0.01
C ILE A 98 3.71 6.97 1.42
N ALA A 99 4.84 6.98 2.11
CA ALA A 99 5.04 7.75 3.33
C ALA A 99 5.34 9.21 2.96
N ASN A 100 4.30 10.06 3.00
CA ASN A 100 4.48 11.48 2.69
C ASN A 100 5.12 12.26 3.84
N SER A 101 5.67 13.42 3.49
CA SER A 101 6.18 14.42 4.44
C SER A 101 7.39 13.97 5.26
N GLY A 102 8.08 12.91 4.83
CA GLY A 102 9.26 12.43 5.53
C GLY A 102 8.98 11.83 6.91
N SER A 103 7.73 11.45 7.20
CA SER A 103 7.33 10.77 8.43
C SER A 103 6.78 9.38 8.13
N ALA A 104 6.77 8.49 9.14
CA ALA A 104 6.02 7.25 9.05
C ALA A 104 4.54 7.52 8.74
N CYS A 105 3.84 6.50 8.25
CA CYS A 105 2.43 6.59 7.91
C CYS A 105 1.66 5.33 8.29
N CYS A 106 0.34 5.45 8.34
CA CYS A 106 -0.58 4.36 8.61
C CYS A 106 -1.20 3.83 7.32
N LEU A 107 -0.97 2.55 7.04
CA LEU A 107 -1.68 1.83 5.99
C LEU A 107 -3.15 1.63 6.41
N PRO A 108 -4.08 1.53 5.45
CA PRO A 108 -5.42 1.06 5.73
C PRO A 108 -5.41 -0.32 6.39
N ASP A 109 -6.44 -0.63 7.17
CA ASP A 109 -6.59 -1.91 7.88
C ASP A 109 -6.52 -3.08 6.88
N GLU A 110 -7.22 -2.98 5.74
CA GLU A 110 -7.28 -4.02 4.70
C GLU A 110 -5.92 -4.31 4.05
N VAL A 111 -5.01 -3.35 4.10
CA VAL A 111 -3.68 -3.39 3.50
C VAL A 111 -2.65 -3.79 4.55
N GLY A 112 -2.66 -3.12 5.70
CA GLY A 112 -1.68 -3.27 6.77
C GLY A 112 -1.79 -4.59 7.54
N THR A 113 -3.00 -5.16 7.68
CA THR A 113 -3.17 -6.47 8.35
C THR A 113 -3.22 -7.63 7.36
N GLY A 114 -3.51 -7.34 6.09
CA GLY A 114 -3.69 -8.32 5.02
C GLY A 114 -2.41 -8.73 4.29
N ILE A 115 -1.23 -8.38 4.81
CA ILE A 115 0.04 -8.49 4.09
C ILE A 115 0.42 -9.96 3.82
N LYS A 116 0.75 -10.25 2.56
CA LYS A 116 1.38 -11.49 2.09
C LYS A 116 2.88 -11.30 1.83
N ASP A 117 3.25 -10.19 1.21
CA ASP A 117 4.63 -9.82 0.88
C ASP A 117 4.75 -8.30 0.82
N LEU A 118 5.96 -7.78 1.04
CA LEU A 118 6.28 -6.35 1.02
C LEU A 118 7.57 -6.07 0.28
N ARG A 119 7.62 -4.91 -0.38
CA ARG A 119 8.85 -4.37 -0.95
C ARG A 119 8.91 -2.88 -0.74
N ALA A 120 10.06 -2.36 -0.34
CA ALA A 120 10.28 -0.92 -0.24
C ALA A 120 11.36 -0.47 -1.22
N PHE A 121 11.20 0.73 -1.77
CA PHE A 121 12.11 1.25 -2.78
C PHE A 121 12.18 2.78 -2.79
N SER A 122 13.21 3.27 -3.45
CA SER A 122 13.40 4.68 -3.77
C SER A 122 12.84 4.90 -5.17
N GLY A 123 11.90 5.83 -5.30
CA GLY A 123 11.41 6.32 -6.61
C GLY A 123 12.14 7.58 -7.05
#